data_AF-A0A929YMX3-F1
#
_entry.id   AF-A0A929YMX3-F1
#
_cell.length_a   1.000
_cell.length_b   1.000
_cell.length_c   1.000
_cell.angle_alpha   90.00
_cell.angle_beta   90.00
_cell.angle_gamma   90.00
#
_symmetry.space_group_name_H-M   'P 1'
#
loop_
_entity.id
_entity.type
_entity.pdbx_description
1 polymer ?
#
loop_
_entity_poly.entity_id
_entity_poly.type
_entity_poly.pdbx_seq_one_letter_code
_entity_poly.pdbx_strand_id
1 'polypeptide(L)'
;IKNDEKLLILDFLEALLGMYELYTFNGDEFEYNFLKKKLKYYDINFDFNFKLTSLKSNLRHFSSFIGLEKFSREYIENFFGISKKQYYDMHKIIKNIKKENEISDEIIAHNKEEISTLLYIYERFTYQKQVHKVNINCIFYYLDDIEIYEEKLKLSFKSSQKNKFTQIYKVDGNTVTKIQNDVILEIFVKHLQTDDGHIILYETKNEYRPLVINCDIIYQNIYLLLTET
;
A
#
# COMPACT_ATOMS: atom_id res chain seq x y z
N ILE A 1 28.41 2.58 20.83
CA ILE A 1 27.72 2.05 19.63
C ILE A 1 26.55 1.10 19.96
N LYS A 2 26.72 -0.03 20.68
CA LYS A 2 25.60 -0.94 21.01
C LYS A 2 24.45 -0.28 21.80
N ASN A 3 24.80 0.52 22.82
CA ASN A 3 23.81 1.24 23.62
C ASN A 3 23.15 2.38 22.82
N ASP A 4 23.88 3.00 21.89
CA ASP A 4 23.38 4.09 21.05
C ASP A 4 22.38 3.59 20.00
N GLU A 5 22.62 2.42 19.38
CA GLU A 5 21.65 1.82 18.44
C GLU A 5 20.35 1.43 19.16
N LYS A 6 20.44 0.82 20.36
CA LYS A 6 19.25 0.48 21.15
C LYS A 6 18.44 1.74 21.51
N LEU A 7 19.11 2.81 21.95
CA LEU A 7 18.45 4.08 22.28
C LEU A 7 17.77 4.69 21.05
N LEU A 8 18.45 4.75 19.90
CA LEU A 8 17.86 5.25 18.65
C LEU A 8 16.63 4.45 18.21
N ILE A 9 16.64 3.13 18.39
CA ILE A 9 15.48 2.29 18.11
C ILE A 9 14.33 2.63 19.07
N LEU A 10 14.60 2.80 20.37
CA LEU A 10 13.57 3.17 21.34
C LEU A 10 12.97 4.54 21.03
N ASP A 11 13.79 5.55 20.72
CA ASP A 11 13.34 6.88 20.32
C ASP A 11 12.45 6.81 19.07
N PHE A 12 12.84 5.98 18.09
CA PHE A 12 12.03 5.75 16.89
C PHE A 12 10.70 5.08 17.21
N LEU A 13 10.70 4.05 18.07
CA LEU A 13 9.46 3.37 18.48
C LEU A 13 8.52 4.30 19.26
N GLU A 14 9.07 5.17 20.12
CA GLU A 14 8.29 6.17 20.83
C GLU A 14 7.61 7.14 19.86
N ALA A 15 8.32 7.58 18.82
CA ALA A 15 7.76 8.43 17.77
C ALA A 15 6.64 7.75 16.95
N LEU A 16 6.56 6.40 16.96
CA LEU A 16 5.48 5.65 16.31
C LEU A 16 4.24 5.47 17.20
N LEU A 17 4.32 5.77 18.50
CA LEU A 17 3.17 5.59 19.40
C LEU A 17 2.02 6.51 18.99
N GLY A 18 0.82 5.93 18.90
CA GLY A 18 -0.39 6.65 18.49
C GLY A 18 -0.54 6.85 16.98
N MET A 19 0.41 6.41 16.17
CA MET A 19 0.26 6.39 14.71
C MET A 19 -0.75 5.31 14.32
N TYR A 20 -1.69 5.66 13.44
CA TYR A 20 -2.68 4.71 12.92
C TYR A 20 -2.18 3.99 11.66
N GLU A 21 -1.43 4.71 10.82
CA GLU A 21 -0.94 4.24 9.52
C GLU A 21 0.53 4.63 9.33
N LEU A 22 1.30 3.71 8.75
CA LEU A 22 2.69 3.94 8.35
C LEU A 22 2.85 3.62 6.86
N TYR A 23 3.26 4.62 6.09
CA TYR A 23 3.52 4.48 4.66
C TYR A 23 5.01 4.28 4.39
N THR A 24 5.31 3.34 3.51
CA THR A 24 6.68 3.01 3.10
C THR A 24 6.72 2.79 1.59
N PHE A 25 7.90 2.83 0.98
CA PHE A 25 8.01 2.41 -0.41
C PHE A 25 7.89 0.88 -0.54
N ASN A 26 8.64 0.13 0.27
CA ASN A 26 8.71 -1.34 0.26
C ASN A 26 9.04 -1.90 1.66
N GLY A 27 8.52 -1.23 2.69
CA GLY A 27 8.90 -1.44 4.08
C GLY A 27 8.49 -2.78 4.66
N ASP A 28 7.46 -3.39 4.09
CA ASP A 28 6.99 -4.73 4.42
C ASP A 28 8.05 -5.82 4.15
N GLU A 29 8.82 -5.67 3.07
CA GLU A 29 9.86 -6.65 2.69
C GLU A 29 11.21 -6.38 3.40
N PHE A 30 11.55 -5.12 3.68
CA PHE A 30 12.88 -4.74 4.15
C PHE A 30 12.89 -4.10 5.55
N GLU A 31 12.43 -2.86 5.70
CA GLU A 31 12.54 -2.06 6.92
C GLU A 31 11.88 -2.74 8.13
N TYR A 32 10.69 -3.31 7.92
CA TYR A 32 9.93 -3.99 8.97
C TYR A 32 10.62 -5.27 9.44
N ASN A 33 11.17 -6.06 8.51
CA ASN A 33 11.94 -7.25 8.82
C ASN A 33 13.26 -6.92 9.54
N PHE A 34 13.90 -5.82 9.15
CA PHE A 34 15.08 -5.29 9.85
C PHE A 34 14.75 -4.90 11.29
N LEU A 35 13.69 -4.11 11.50
CA LEU A 35 13.23 -3.70 12.82
C LEU A 35 12.90 -4.92 13.69
N LYS A 36 12.09 -5.87 13.21
CA LYS A 36 11.75 -7.10 13.95
C LYS A 36 12.98 -7.86 14.42
N LYS A 37 14.00 -8.01 13.56
CA LYS A 37 15.27 -8.66 13.92
C LYS A 37 16.00 -7.91 15.03
N LYS A 38 16.00 -6.57 14.98
CA LYS A 38 16.64 -5.71 15.99
C LYS A 38 15.91 -5.72 17.31
N LEU A 39 14.57 -5.69 17.31
CA LEU A 39 13.77 -5.80 18.53
C LEU A 39 14.01 -7.11 19.26
N LYS A 40 14.04 -8.23 18.53
CA LYS A 40 14.40 -9.53 19.09
C LYS A 40 15.83 -9.56 19.66
N TYR A 41 16.78 -8.91 18.97
CA TYR A 41 18.18 -8.84 19.43
C TYR A 41 18.33 -8.08 20.75
N TYR A 42 17.55 -7.02 20.94
CA TYR A 42 17.62 -6.14 22.13
C TYR A 42 16.61 -6.49 23.23
N ASP A 43 15.85 -7.57 23.05
CA ASP A 43 14.75 -8.00 23.93
C ASP A 43 13.73 -6.89 24.18
N ILE A 44 13.32 -6.20 23.10
CA ILE A 44 12.32 -5.14 23.14
C ILE A 44 11.00 -5.73 22.68
N ASN A 45 10.00 -5.69 23.56
CA ASN A 45 8.62 -6.01 23.20
C ASN A 45 7.92 -4.74 22.70
N PHE A 46 7.55 -4.72 21.42
CA PHE A 46 6.80 -3.63 20.80
C PHE A 46 5.74 -4.22 19.88
N ASP A 47 4.51 -3.73 20.03
CA ASP A 47 3.39 -4.17 19.20
C ASP A 47 3.14 -3.15 18.08
N PHE A 48 3.20 -3.62 16.85
CA PHE A 48 3.01 -2.80 15.66
C PHE A 48 1.51 -2.68 15.34
N ASN A 49 0.77 -2.06 16.26
CA ASN A 49 -0.68 -1.83 16.16
C ASN A 49 -1.04 -0.67 15.24
N PHE A 50 -0.44 -0.63 14.06
CA PHE A 50 -0.74 0.32 13.00
C PHE A 50 -0.82 -0.40 11.65
N LYS A 51 -1.58 0.16 10.71
CA LYS A 51 -1.62 -0.34 9.35
C LYS A 51 -0.34 0.05 8.61
N LEU A 52 0.50 -0.94 8.29
CA LEU A 52 1.66 -0.75 7.42
C LEU A 52 1.24 -0.83 5.96
N THR A 53 1.46 0.25 5.21
CA THR A 53 1.13 0.32 3.77
C THR A 53 2.40 0.47 2.94
N SER A 54 2.62 -0.47 2.01
CA SER A 54 3.69 -0.43 1.02
C SER A 54 3.17 0.18 -0.27
N LEU A 55 3.69 1.35 -0.68
CA LEU A 55 3.26 2.00 -1.92
C LEU A 55 3.62 1.18 -3.15
N LYS A 56 4.76 0.45 -3.13
CA LYS A 56 5.13 -0.44 -4.22
C LYS A 56 4.13 -1.58 -4.38
N SER A 57 3.71 -2.21 -3.27
CA SER A 57 2.70 -3.27 -3.30
C SER A 57 1.36 -2.73 -3.80
N ASN A 58 0.92 -1.60 -3.25
CA ASN A 58 -0.32 -0.95 -3.67
C ASN A 58 -0.27 -0.59 -5.17
N LEU A 59 0.80 0.06 -5.67
CA LEU A 59 0.97 0.36 -7.10
C LEU A 59 0.92 -0.87 -8.01
N ARG A 60 1.41 -2.03 -7.56
CA ARG A 60 1.31 -3.30 -8.33
C ARG A 60 -0.13 -3.69 -8.60
N HIS A 61 -1.01 -3.51 -7.61
CA HIS A 61 -2.43 -3.78 -7.80
C HIS A 61 -3.14 -2.77 -8.70
N PHE A 62 -2.47 -1.69 -9.11
CA PHE A 62 -3.04 -0.64 -9.95
C PHE A 62 -2.24 -0.49 -11.25
N SER A 63 -1.27 -1.36 -11.50
CA SER A 63 -0.21 -1.12 -12.48
C SER A 63 -0.73 -1.05 -13.90
N SER A 64 -1.52 -2.03 -14.32
CA SER A 64 -2.11 -2.04 -15.66
C SER A 64 -3.06 -0.85 -15.86
N PHE A 65 -3.82 -0.53 -14.82
CA PHE A 65 -4.80 0.54 -14.83
C PHE A 65 -4.16 1.92 -15.01
N ILE A 66 -2.99 2.17 -14.40
CA ILE A 66 -2.24 3.41 -14.62
C ILE A 66 -1.20 3.31 -15.74
N GLY A 67 -1.00 2.14 -16.35
CA GLY A 67 0.05 1.91 -17.37
C GLY A 67 1.48 1.88 -16.82
N LEU A 68 1.67 1.38 -15.59
CA LEU A 68 2.97 1.21 -14.94
C LEU A 68 3.54 -0.20 -15.22
N GLU A 69 4.70 -0.27 -15.86
CA GLU A 69 5.32 -1.56 -16.27
C GLU A 69 6.34 -2.10 -15.26
N LYS A 70 6.96 -1.21 -14.48
CA LYS A 70 8.04 -1.56 -13.54
C LYS A 70 7.81 -0.91 -12.19
N PHE A 71 8.37 -1.54 -11.16
CA PHE A 71 8.12 -1.18 -9.76
C PHE A 71 9.40 -0.84 -9.00
N SER A 72 10.50 -0.55 -9.71
CA SER A 72 11.64 0.08 -9.05
C SER A 72 11.27 1.51 -8.68
N ARG A 73 11.84 2.00 -7.57
CA ARG A 73 11.58 3.35 -7.08
C ARG A 73 11.86 4.42 -8.12
N GLU A 74 13.03 4.36 -8.74
CA GLU A 74 13.46 5.29 -9.79
C GLU A 74 12.48 5.30 -10.97
N TYR A 75 11.99 4.13 -11.40
CA TYR A 75 11.03 4.06 -12.49
C TYR A 75 9.69 4.71 -12.11
N ILE A 76 9.19 4.46 -10.90
CA ILE A 76 7.95 5.07 -10.40
C ILE A 76 8.09 6.59 -10.24
N GLU A 77 9.23 7.05 -9.72
CA GLU A 77 9.55 8.48 -9.63
C GLU A 77 9.52 9.12 -11.02
N ASN A 78 10.22 8.54 -12.00
CA ASN A 78 10.22 9.02 -13.38
C ASN A 78 8.83 8.97 -14.03
N PHE A 79 8.06 7.90 -13.80
CA PHE A 79 6.70 7.74 -14.31
C PHE A 79 5.78 8.88 -13.84
N PHE A 80 5.91 9.30 -12.57
CA PHE A 80 5.16 10.42 -12.03
C PHE A 80 5.80 11.80 -12.29
N GLY A 81 6.92 11.86 -13.01
CA GLY A 81 7.66 13.10 -13.27
C GLY A 81 8.26 13.71 -12.00
N ILE A 82 8.66 12.88 -11.04
CA ILE A 82 9.31 13.27 -9.79
C ILE A 82 10.82 13.20 -10.01
N SER A 83 11.49 14.34 -9.95
CA SER A 83 12.94 14.42 -10.09
C SER A 83 13.63 14.58 -8.75
N LYS A 84 14.72 13.85 -8.56
CA LYS A 84 15.66 14.08 -7.45
C LYS A 84 16.43 15.37 -7.69
N LYS A 85 16.75 16.10 -6.61
CA LYS A 85 17.55 17.32 -6.65
C LYS A 85 19.00 17.02 -7.02
N GLN A 86 19.50 15.85 -6.64
CA GLN A 86 20.87 15.45 -6.95
C GLN A 86 21.02 13.92 -7.02
N TYR A 87 22.09 13.48 -7.68
CA TYR A 87 22.50 12.09 -7.68
C TYR A 87 23.31 11.76 -6.42
N TYR A 88 23.05 10.59 -5.83
CA TYR A 88 23.78 10.06 -4.67
C TYR A 88 24.44 8.73 -5.04
N ASP A 89 25.77 8.66 -4.97
CA ASP A 89 26.50 7.39 -5.11
C ASP A 89 26.51 6.65 -3.76
N MET A 90 25.50 5.81 -3.56
CA MET A 90 25.33 5.07 -2.30
C MET A 90 26.50 4.13 -2.01
N HIS A 91 27.17 3.58 -3.02
CA HIS A 91 28.34 2.73 -2.82
C HIS A 91 29.50 3.53 -2.22
N LYS A 92 29.75 4.73 -2.76
CA LYS A 92 30.76 5.65 -2.23
C LYS A 92 30.41 6.12 -0.82
N ILE A 93 29.16 6.55 -0.60
CA ILE A 93 28.68 7.03 0.71
C ILE A 93 28.86 5.95 1.78
N ILE A 94 28.40 4.71 1.54
CA ILE A 94 28.53 3.60 2.48
C ILE A 94 29.99 3.26 2.75
N LYS A 95 30.84 3.31 1.71
CA LYS A 95 32.29 3.06 1.86
C LYS A 95 32.96 4.10 2.76
N ASN A 96 32.58 5.37 2.63
CA ASN A 96 33.10 6.46 3.46
C ASN A 96 32.64 6.32 4.91
N ILE A 97 31.35 6.08 5.17
CA ILE A 97 30.82 5.85 6.52
C ILE A 97 31.57 4.72 7.23
N LYS A 98 31.85 3.61 6.53
CA LYS A 98 32.61 2.48 7.10
C LYS A 98 34.07 2.82 7.41
N LYS A 99 34.67 3.73 6.64
CA LYS A 99 36.08 4.12 6.79
C LYS A 99 36.26 5.14 7.91
N GLU A 100 35.37 6.13 7.97
CA GLU A 100 35.43 7.25 8.91
C GLU A 100 34.71 6.94 10.23
N ASN A 101 33.85 5.91 10.24
CA ASN A 101 33.00 5.53 11.37
C ASN A 101 32.08 6.68 11.84
N GLU A 102 31.72 7.56 10.90
CA GLU A 102 30.85 8.72 11.10
C GLU A 102 29.75 8.74 10.04
N ILE A 103 28.60 9.32 10.40
CA ILE A 103 27.47 9.48 9.48
C ILE A 103 27.77 10.65 8.55
N SER A 104 27.71 10.41 7.24
CA SER A 104 27.90 11.45 6.24
C SER A 104 26.65 12.35 6.11
N ASP A 105 26.84 13.66 5.95
CA ASP A 105 25.74 14.56 5.60
C ASP A 105 25.03 14.15 4.29
N GLU A 106 25.77 13.50 3.36
CA GLU A 106 25.20 12.99 2.11
C GLU A 106 24.15 11.89 2.35
N ILE A 107 24.35 10.99 3.32
CA ILE A 107 23.35 9.95 3.63
C ILE A 107 22.10 10.54 4.28
N ILE A 108 22.27 11.57 5.13
CA ILE A 108 21.15 12.27 5.74
C ILE A 108 20.34 13.01 4.67
N ALA A 109 21.02 13.72 3.76
CA ALA A 109 20.39 14.42 2.65
C ALA A 109 19.65 13.46 1.72
N HIS A 110 20.25 12.32 1.40
CA HIS A 110 19.62 11.26 0.61
C HIS A 110 18.33 10.77 1.24
N ASN A 111 18.37 10.38 2.53
CA ASN A 111 17.19 9.85 3.23
C ASN A 111 16.06 10.89 3.32
N LYS A 112 16.39 12.17 3.55
CA LYS A 112 15.41 13.27 3.57
C LYS A 112 14.75 13.45 2.20
N GLU A 113 15.54 13.38 1.13
CA GLU A 113 14.99 13.45 -0.22
C GLU A 113 14.11 12.24 -0.52
N GLU A 114 14.52 11.03 -0.15
CA GLU A 114 13.69 9.82 -0.31
C GLU A 114 12.35 9.94 0.43
N ILE A 115 12.32 10.45 1.66
CA ILE A 115 11.04 10.67 2.34
C ILE A 115 10.19 11.69 1.57
N SER A 116 10.82 12.76 1.05
CA SER A 116 10.12 13.78 0.26
C SER A 116 9.55 13.23 -1.05
N THR A 117 10.31 12.42 -1.79
CA THR A 117 9.82 11.81 -3.03
C THR A 117 8.74 10.76 -2.77
N LEU A 118 8.79 10.07 -1.63
CA LEU A 118 7.75 9.13 -1.22
C LEU A 118 6.40 9.84 -1.05
N LEU A 119 6.38 11.02 -0.44
CA LEU A 119 5.18 11.84 -0.30
C LEU A 119 4.63 12.23 -1.67
N TYR A 120 5.49 12.66 -2.60
CA TYR A 120 5.04 12.99 -3.96
C TYR A 120 4.50 11.77 -4.72
N ILE A 121 5.12 10.59 -4.57
CA ILE A 121 4.59 9.35 -5.16
C ILE A 121 3.19 9.08 -4.61
N TYR A 122 3.01 9.17 -3.29
CA TYR A 122 1.71 8.96 -2.65
C TYR A 122 0.64 9.94 -3.17
N GLU A 123 0.97 11.24 -3.24
CA GLU A 123 0.05 12.27 -3.75
C GLU A 123 -0.34 12.02 -5.20
N ARG A 124 0.64 11.76 -6.07
CA ARG A 124 0.39 11.50 -7.49
C ARG A 124 -0.40 10.23 -7.71
N PHE A 125 -0.09 9.17 -6.97
CA PHE A 125 -0.84 7.93 -7.06
C PHE A 125 -2.28 8.11 -6.55
N THR A 126 -2.46 8.81 -5.43
CA THR A 126 -3.79 9.14 -4.91
C THR A 126 -4.62 9.95 -5.91
N TYR A 127 -4.00 10.94 -6.57
CA TYR A 127 -4.64 11.68 -7.64
C TYR A 127 -5.08 10.78 -8.80
N GLN A 128 -4.23 9.85 -9.26
CA GLN A 128 -4.59 8.91 -10.32
C GLN A 128 -5.82 8.07 -9.94
N LYS A 129 -5.90 7.59 -8.69
CA LYS A 129 -7.09 6.87 -8.20
C LYS A 129 -8.36 7.73 -8.29
N GLN A 130 -8.28 9.00 -7.89
CA GLN A 130 -9.43 9.92 -7.86
C GLN A 130 -9.96 10.31 -9.24
N VAL A 131 -9.08 10.44 -10.24
CA VAL A 131 -9.46 10.80 -11.62
C VAL A 131 -10.41 9.76 -12.23
N HIS A 132 -10.32 8.51 -11.78
CA HIS A 132 -11.13 7.39 -12.28
C HIS A 132 -12.30 7.03 -11.37
N LYS A 133 -12.83 8.03 -10.66
CA LYS A 133 -14.02 7.86 -9.84
C LYS A 133 -15.25 7.50 -10.69
N VAL A 134 -16.12 6.68 -10.12
CA VAL A 134 -17.42 6.32 -10.68
C VAL A 134 -18.52 7.08 -9.95
N ASN A 135 -19.54 7.54 -10.68
CA ASN A 135 -20.73 8.16 -10.10
C ASN A 135 -21.85 7.13 -9.97
N ILE A 136 -22.36 6.93 -8.76
CA ILE A 136 -23.49 6.04 -8.46
C ILE A 136 -24.47 6.83 -7.60
N ASN A 137 -25.69 7.03 -8.09
CA ASN A 137 -26.74 7.77 -7.39
C ASN A 137 -26.26 9.14 -6.85
N CYS A 138 -25.52 9.90 -7.68
CA CYS A 138 -24.93 11.20 -7.34
C CYS A 138 -23.81 11.17 -6.29
N ILE A 139 -23.30 9.99 -5.93
CA ILE A 139 -22.15 9.83 -5.04
C ILE A 139 -20.97 9.34 -5.87
N PHE A 140 -19.83 10.03 -5.75
CA PHE A 140 -18.58 9.57 -6.34
C PHE A 140 -17.87 8.56 -5.45
N TYR A 141 -17.35 7.51 -6.08
CA TYR A 141 -16.52 6.48 -5.47
C TYR A 141 -15.24 6.27 -6.26
N TYR A 142 -14.11 6.06 -5.60
CA TYR A 142 -12.90 5.56 -6.25
C TYR A 142 -12.30 4.43 -5.42
N LEU A 143 -11.68 3.46 -6.11
CA LEU A 143 -10.96 2.36 -5.45
C LEU A 143 -9.67 2.91 -4.83
N ASP A 144 -9.51 2.73 -3.53
CA ASP A 144 -8.42 3.28 -2.74
C ASP A 144 -7.36 2.23 -2.37
N ASP A 145 -7.82 1.01 -2.08
CA ASP A 145 -6.95 -0.09 -1.69
C ASP A 145 -7.52 -1.46 -2.10
N ILE A 146 -6.62 -2.41 -2.33
CA ILE A 146 -6.92 -3.77 -2.73
C ILE A 146 -6.06 -4.68 -1.85
N GLU A 147 -6.70 -5.51 -1.03
CA GLU A 147 -6.02 -6.49 -0.17
C GLU A 147 -6.53 -7.89 -0.53
N ILE A 148 -5.61 -8.82 -0.82
CA ILE A 148 -5.94 -10.24 -1.05
C ILE A 148 -5.35 -11.03 0.10
N TYR A 149 -6.19 -11.80 0.80
CA TYR A 149 -5.76 -12.67 1.89
C TYR A 149 -6.63 -13.91 1.96
N GLU A 150 -5.98 -15.07 2.12
CA GLU A 150 -6.66 -16.37 2.14
C GLU A 150 -7.62 -16.50 0.96
N GLU A 151 -8.91 -16.78 1.19
CA GLU A 151 -9.97 -16.90 0.19
C GLU A 151 -10.82 -15.62 0.08
N LYS A 152 -10.25 -14.46 0.41
CA LYS A 152 -10.96 -13.18 0.40
C LYS A 152 -10.22 -12.12 -0.41
N LEU A 153 -11.02 -11.34 -1.13
CA LEU A 153 -10.61 -10.06 -1.69
C LEU A 153 -11.31 -8.95 -0.93
N LYS A 154 -10.54 -8.00 -0.41
CA LYS A 154 -11.04 -6.78 0.19
C LYS A 154 -10.76 -5.60 -0.72
N LEU A 155 -11.84 -4.95 -1.15
CA LEU A 155 -11.82 -3.74 -1.95
C LEU A 155 -12.24 -2.57 -1.07
N SER A 156 -11.35 -1.60 -0.89
CA SER A 156 -11.63 -0.39 -0.12
C SER A 156 -11.88 0.77 -1.06
N PHE A 157 -13.08 1.34 -1.02
CA PHE A 157 -13.47 2.49 -1.82
C PHE A 157 -13.59 3.73 -0.93
N LYS A 158 -13.20 4.88 -1.49
CA LYS A 158 -13.46 6.18 -0.89
C LYS A 158 -14.66 6.82 -1.55
N SER A 159 -15.61 7.24 -0.73
CA SER A 159 -16.84 7.93 -1.10
C SER A 159 -16.71 9.43 -0.87
N SER A 160 -17.25 10.21 -1.80
CA SER A 160 -17.45 11.65 -1.62
C SER A 160 -18.45 11.99 -0.50
N GLN A 161 -19.26 11.03 -0.06
CA GLN A 161 -20.22 11.20 1.02
C GLN A 161 -19.76 10.50 2.31
N LYS A 162 -20.02 11.14 3.46
CA LYS A 162 -19.86 10.51 4.77
C LYS A 162 -21.03 9.56 5.05
N ASN A 163 -20.69 8.33 5.39
CA ASN A 163 -21.59 7.26 5.77
C ASN A 163 -21.57 7.10 7.30
N LYS A 164 -22.73 6.78 7.86
CA LYS A 164 -22.78 6.21 9.21
C LYS A 164 -22.16 4.81 9.17
N PHE A 165 -21.67 4.35 10.31
CA PHE A 165 -21.23 2.98 10.44
C PHE A 165 -22.40 2.04 10.11
N THR A 166 -22.23 1.23 9.08
CA THR A 166 -23.18 0.21 8.65
C THR A 166 -22.39 -1.02 8.21
N GLN A 167 -22.79 -2.19 8.69
CA GLN A 167 -22.23 -3.47 8.24
C GLN A 167 -23.35 -4.36 7.72
N ILE A 168 -23.23 -4.79 6.47
CA ILE A 168 -24.19 -5.64 5.77
C ILE A 168 -23.54 -6.99 5.51
N TYR A 169 -24.21 -8.06 5.91
CA TYR A 169 -23.78 -9.43 5.66
C TYR A 169 -24.67 -10.03 4.58
N LYS A 170 -24.06 -10.55 3.53
CA LYS A 170 -24.78 -11.22 2.44
C LYS A 170 -24.82 -12.73 2.66
N VAL A 171 -25.76 -13.38 1.98
CA VAL A 171 -26.01 -14.83 2.09
C VAL A 171 -24.84 -15.66 1.58
N ASP A 172 -24.09 -15.12 0.62
CA ASP A 172 -22.87 -15.71 0.05
C ASP A 172 -21.62 -15.51 0.94
N GLY A 173 -21.78 -14.92 2.13
CA GLY A 173 -20.69 -14.63 3.06
C GLY A 173 -19.95 -13.32 2.80
N ASN A 174 -20.27 -12.61 1.72
CA ASN A 174 -19.68 -11.32 1.40
C ASN A 174 -20.14 -10.25 2.42
N THR A 175 -19.27 -9.27 2.68
CA THR A 175 -19.57 -8.17 3.61
C THR A 175 -19.43 -6.82 2.94
N VAL A 176 -20.25 -5.88 3.40
CA VAL A 176 -20.17 -4.47 3.02
C VAL A 176 -20.09 -3.67 4.30
N THR A 177 -18.97 -2.98 4.53
CA THR A 177 -18.80 -2.08 5.67
C THR A 177 -18.71 -0.65 5.17
N LYS A 178 -19.57 0.22 5.67
CA LYS A 178 -19.54 1.67 5.38
C LYS A 178 -19.20 2.39 6.66
N ILE A 179 -18.19 3.25 6.65
CA ILE A 179 -17.79 4.07 7.81
C ILE A 179 -17.15 5.36 7.33
N GLN A 180 -17.67 6.51 7.75
CA GLN A 180 -17.19 7.81 7.27
C GLN A 180 -17.14 7.81 5.72
N ASN A 181 -15.99 8.12 5.13
CA ASN A 181 -15.82 8.13 3.69
C ASN A 181 -15.46 6.74 3.12
N ASP A 182 -15.30 5.71 3.95
CA ASP A 182 -14.89 4.38 3.52
C ASP A 182 -16.10 3.48 3.23
N VAL A 183 -16.00 2.76 2.11
CA VAL A 183 -16.87 1.64 1.75
C VAL A 183 -15.98 0.45 1.44
N ILE A 184 -16.03 -0.57 2.28
CA ILE A 184 -15.20 -1.76 2.21
C ILE A 184 -16.08 -2.92 1.77
N LEU A 185 -15.72 -3.56 0.66
CA LEU A 185 -16.31 -4.80 0.19
C LEU A 185 -15.33 -5.94 0.49
N GLU A 186 -15.73 -6.92 1.30
CA GLU A 186 -15.02 -8.18 1.37
C GLU A 186 -15.81 -9.24 0.59
N ILE A 187 -15.15 -9.83 -0.39
CA ILE A 187 -15.74 -10.80 -1.31
C ILE A 187 -14.98 -12.11 -1.16
N PHE A 188 -15.69 -13.22 -1.00
CA PHE A 188 -15.08 -14.55 -1.08
C PHE A 188 -14.64 -14.83 -2.51
N VAL A 189 -13.41 -15.29 -2.66
CA VAL A 189 -12.79 -15.55 -3.95
C VAL A 189 -12.17 -16.94 -3.97
N LYS A 190 -12.25 -17.59 -5.14
CA LYS A 190 -11.56 -18.85 -5.41
C LYS A 190 -10.28 -18.59 -6.17
N HIS A 191 -9.24 -19.30 -5.77
CA HIS A 191 -7.94 -19.27 -6.41
C HIS A 191 -7.84 -20.43 -7.41
N LEU A 192 -7.56 -20.12 -8.66
CA LEU A 192 -7.38 -21.09 -9.73
C LEU A 192 -5.98 -20.96 -10.31
N GLN A 193 -5.18 -22.00 -10.18
CA GLN A 193 -3.90 -22.11 -10.89
C GLN A 193 -4.16 -22.53 -12.33
N THR A 194 -3.66 -21.77 -13.30
CA THR A 194 -3.67 -22.08 -14.73
C THR A 194 -2.24 -22.12 -15.28
N ASP A 195 -2.10 -22.62 -16.51
CA ASP A 195 -0.81 -22.66 -17.21
C ASP A 195 -0.23 -21.25 -17.44
N ASP A 196 -1.11 -20.23 -17.53
CA ASP A 196 -0.76 -18.83 -17.73
C ASP A 196 -0.59 -18.04 -16.41
N GLY A 197 -0.79 -18.67 -15.25
CA GLY A 197 -0.58 -18.05 -13.95
C GLY A 197 -1.65 -18.36 -12.92
N HIS A 198 -1.90 -17.42 -12.01
CA HIS A 198 -2.83 -17.59 -10.90
C HIS A 198 -4.01 -16.62 -11.07
N ILE A 199 -5.22 -17.15 -11.13
CA ILE A 199 -6.45 -16.41 -11.40
C ILE A 199 -7.31 -16.38 -10.13
N ILE A 200 -7.85 -15.21 -9.81
CA ILE A 200 -8.82 -15.04 -8.73
C ILE A 200 -10.22 -14.92 -9.34
N LEU A 201 -11.12 -15.81 -8.95
CA LEU A 201 -12.50 -15.90 -9.40
C LEU A 201 -13.44 -15.41 -8.29
N TYR A 202 -14.48 -14.64 -8.66
CA TYR A 202 -15.58 -14.30 -7.76
C TYR A 202 -16.88 -14.96 -8.18
N GLU A 203 -17.68 -15.32 -7.19
CA GLU A 203 -18.98 -15.94 -7.39
C GLU A 203 -20.05 -14.87 -7.63
N THR A 204 -20.76 -14.96 -8.76
CA THR A 204 -22.02 -14.25 -8.97
C THR A 204 -23.19 -15.21 -8.80
N LYS A 205 -24.43 -14.70 -8.79
CA LYS A 205 -25.65 -15.56 -8.75
C LYS A 205 -25.72 -16.61 -9.86
N ASN A 206 -25.06 -16.37 -11.00
CA ASN A 206 -25.24 -17.18 -12.20
C ASN A 206 -23.97 -17.91 -12.67
N GLU A 207 -22.78 -17.42 -12.30
CA GLU A 207 -21.50 -17.94 -12.78
C GLU A 207 -20.30 -17.46 -11.93
N TYR A 208 -19.16 -18.15 -12.04
CA TYR A 208 -17.88 -17.63 -11.55
C TYR A 208 -17.26 -16.74 -12.62
N ARG A 209 -16.94 -15.49 -12.26
CA ARG A 209 -16.26 -14.54 -13.16
C ARG A 209 -14.82 -14.31 -12.68
N PRO A 210 -13.84 -14.16 -13.57
CA PRO A 210 -12.51 -13.72 -13.17
C PRO A 210 -12.61 -12.30 -12.59
N LEU A 211 -12.28 -12.17 -11.31
CA LEU A 211 -12.25 -10.87 -10.63
C LEU A 211 -10.89 -10.20 -10.86
N VAL A 212 -9.83 -11.00 -11.04
CA VAL A 212 -8.45 -10.53 -11.21
C VAL A 212 -7.76 -11.29 -12.33
N ILE A 213 -8.03 -10.86 -13.56
CA ILE A 213 -7.04 -10.91 -14.64
C ILE A 213 -6.98 -9.47 -15.13
N ASN A 214 -5.93 -8.76 -14.72
CA ASN A 214 -5.75 -7.33 -14.98
C ASN A 214 -6.78 -6.46 -14.20
N CYS A 215 -6.30 -5.60 -13.29
CA CYS A 215 -7.13 -4.78 -12.38
C CYS A 215 -8.14 -3.88 -13.11
N ASP A 216 -7.98 -3.70 -14.42
CA ASP A 216 -8.96 -3.17 -15.36
C ASP A 216 -10.38 -3.77 -15.17
N ILE A 217 -10.50 -5.07 -14.87
CA ILE A 217 -11.81 -5.71 -14.66
C ILE A 217 -12.53 -5.12 -13.44
N ILE A 218 -11.82 -4.89 -12.33
CA ILE A 218 -12.43 -4.27 -11.14
C ILE A 218 -12.94 -2.89 -11.53
N TYR A 219 -12.11 -2.09 -12.22
CA TYR A 219 -12.48 -0.75 -12.68
C TYR A 219 -13.70 -0.73 -13.60
N GLN A 220 -13.78 -1.68 -14.53
CA GLN A 220 -14.93 -1.82 -15.43
C GLN A 220 -16.22 -2.21 -14.68
N ASN A 221 -16.11 -2.87 -13.53
CA ASN A 221 -17.25 -3.42 -12.79
C ASN A 221 -17.53 -2.71 -11.45
N ILE A 222 -16.83 -1.62 -11.10
CA ILE A 222 -17.04 -0.87 -9.83
C ILE A 222 -18.51 -0.54 -9.61
N TYR A 223 -19.22 -0.12 -10.67
CA TYR A 223 -20.65 0.17 -10.61
C TYR A 223 -21.46 -1.05 -10.15
N LEU A 224 -21.27 -2.22 -10.76
CA LEU A 224 -21.97 -3.45 -10.39
C LEU A 224 -21.65 -3.84 -8.94
N LEU A 225 -20.36 -3.84 -8.58
CA LEU A 225 -19.90 -4.18 -7.23
C LEU A 225 -20.54 -3.30 -6.15
N LEU A 226 -20.70 -2.00 -6.40
CA LEU A 226 -21.26 -1.05 -5.44
C LEU A 226 -22.80 -0.91 -5.49
N THR A 227 -23.46 -1.42 -6.54
CA THR A 227 -24.93 -1.39 -6.67
C THR A 227 -25.61 -2.70 -6.32
N GLU A 228 -24.92 -3.83 -6.50
CA GLU A 228 -25.38 -5.14 -6.06
C GLU A 228 -25.13 -5.37 -4.55
N THR A 229 -24.56 -4.39 -3.84
CA THR A 229 -24.20 -4.39 -2.40
C THR A 229 -25.10 -3.51 -1.54
#